data_AF-A0A7Y3LYG5-F1
#
_entry.id   AF-A0A7Y3LYG5-F1
#
_cell.length_a   1.000
_cell.length_b   1.000
_cell.length_c   1.000
_cell.angle_alpha   90.00
_cell.angle_beta   90.00
_cell.angle_gamma   90.00
#
_symmetry.space_group_name_H-M   'P 1'
#
loop_
_entity.id
_entity.type
_entity.pdbx_description
1 polymer ?
#
loop_
_entity_poly.entity_id
_entity_poly.type
_entity_poly.pdbx_seq_one_letter_code
_entity_poly.pdbx_strand_id
1 'polypeptide(L)'
;MGRLTNIALACALDPALMRTVGQVLWTGGAIDVRLTETELEQQRHNAHPAVRQACAVTPYYMDFYESILGVRECAMHCGLLLGLAMDPTLVREARHLPVAVELGGKHTRGMMVVDRRTARHGGQDTPQAHPRCRRRPLQASAPPGAR
;
A
#
# COMPACT_ATOMS: atom_id res chain seq x y z
N MET A 1 -2.33 3.89 -7.25
CA MET A 1 -1.39 3.72 -6.11
C MET A 1 -0.38 2.65 -6.49
N GLY A 2 0.92 2.87 -6.34
CA GLY A 2 1.95 2.05 -7.01
C GLY A 2 3.19 1.78 -6.17
N ARG A 3 4.31 1.44 -6.83
CA ARG A 3 5.61 1.21 -6.18
C ARG A 3 6.05 2.44 -5.38
N LEU A 4 6.66 2.22 -4.22
CA LEU A 4 7.18 3.28 -3.36
C LEU A 4 8.50 3.91 -3.85
N THR A 5 8.91 3.66 -5.10
CA THR A 5 10.20 4.08 -5.64
C THR A 5 10.39 5.61 -5.54
N ASN A 6 9.36 6.39 -5.86
CA ASN A 6 9.45 7.85 -5.80
C ASN A 6 9.62 8.36 -4.36
N ILE A 7 8.87 7.79 -3.41
CA ILE A 7 8.99 8.13 -1.98
C ILE A 7 10.36 7.70 -1.44
N ALA A 8 10.82 6.50 -1.80
CA ALA A 8 12.13 6.01 -1.40
C ALA A 8 13.27 6.90 -1.92
N LEU A 9 13.17 7.34 -3.18
CA LEU A 9 14.12 8.27 -3.77
C LEU A 9 14.06 9.63 -3.06
N ALA A 10 12.87 10.18 -2.80
CA ALA A 10 12.72 11.45 -2.10
C ALA A 10 13.32 11.39 -0.68
N CYS A 11 13.10 10.31 0.07
CA CYS A 11 13.71 10.09 1.38
C CYS A 11 15.24 9.91 1.32
N ALA A 12 15.78 9.38 0.22
CA ALA A 12 17.21 9.24 0.02
C ALA A 12 17.87 10.60 -0.29
N LEU A 13 17.17 11.45 -1.05
CA LEU A 13 17.61 12.81 -1.39
C LEU A 13 17.49 13.77 -0.21
N ASP A 14 16.40 13.68 0.56
CA ASP A 14 16.17 14.46 1.77
C ASP A 14 15.83 13.54 2.95
N PRO A 15 16.81 13.23 3.82
CA PRO A 15 16.59 12.42 5.01
C PRO A 15 15.67 13.05 6.06
N ALA A 16 15.39 14.35 5.98
CA ALA A 16 14.49 15.07 6.87
C ALA A 16 13.05 15.15 6.34
N LEU A 17 12.80 14.79 5.07
CA LEU A 17 11.50 14.86 4.40
C LEU A 17 10.35 14.29 5.23
N MET A 18 10.55 13.12 5.84
CA MET A 18 9.50 12.44 6.60
C MET A 18 9.14 13.15 7.92
N ARG A 19 9.86 14.22 8.30
CA ARG A 19 9.49 15.06 9.45
C ARG A 19 8.37 16.06 9.11
N THR A 20 8.18 16.39 7.83
CA THR A 20 7.16 17.33 7.37
C THR A 20 5.96 16.65 6.74
N VAL A 21 6.10 15.39 6.33
CA VAL A 21 4.99 14.58 5.81
C VAL A 21 4.09 14.15 6.97
N GLY A 22 2.85 14.64 7.00
CA GLY A 22 1.91 14.34 8.08
C GLY A 22 1.49 12.86 8.10
N GLN A 23 1.18 12.28 6.94
CA GLN A 23 0.80 10.87 6.83
C GLN A 23 1.09 10.33 5.43
N VAL A 24 1.44 9.04 5.35
CA VAL A 24 1.50 8.28 4.10
C VAL A 24 0.52 7.12 4.20
N LEU A 25 -0.45 7.10 3.29
CA LEU A 25 -1.39 6.00 3.14
C LEU A 25 -1.03 5.21 1.86
N TRP A 26 -0.87 3.90 2.00
CA TRP A 26 -0.35 3.06 0.93
C TRP A 26 -0.96 1.65 0.95
N THR A 27 -1.25 1.12 -0.24
CA THR A 27 -1.70 -0.26 -0.44
C THR A 27 -0.48 -1.13 -0.69
N GLY A 28 -0.11 -1.91 0.32
CA GLY A 28 0.91 -2.94 0.23
C GLY A 28 0.44 -4.22 0.95
N GLY A 29 1.05 -5.35 0.61
CA GLY A 29 0.71 -6.64 1.22
C GLY A 29 -0.53 -7.30 0.62
N ALA A 30 -1.21 -8.10 1.44
CA ALA A 30 -2.44 -8.80 1.10
C ALA A 30 -3.64 -8.02 1.66
N ILE A 31 -4.44 -7.45 0.76
CA ILE A 31 -5.62 -6.66 1.08
C ILE A 31 -6.79 -7.31 0.35
N ASP A 32 -7.88 -7.57 1.07
CA ASP A 32 -9.13 -8.02 0.47
C ASP A 32 -10.13 -6.87 0.51
N VAL A 33 -10.42 -6.32 -0.67
CA VAL A 33 -11.45 -5.30 -0.87
C VAL A 33 -12.02 -5.49 -2.26
N ARG A 34 -13.33 -5.66 -2.33
CA ARG A 34 -14.03 -6.09 -3.55
C ARG A 34 -15.07 -5.05 -3.90
N LEU A 35 -15.19 -4.81 -5.20
CA LEU A 35 -16.36 -4.19 -5.79
C LEU A 35 -17.07 -5.26 -6.62
N THR A 36 -18.33 -5.48 -6.30
CA THR A 36 -19.22 -6.42 -7.00
C THR A 36 -19.94 -5.77 -8.18
N GLU A 37 -20.43 -6.58 -9.12
CA GLU A 37 -21.27 -6.08 -10.23
C GLU A 37 -22.53 -5.36 -9.71
N THR A 38 -23.14 -5.87 -8.63
CA THR A 38 -24.33 -5.26 -8.01
C THR A 38 -24.04 -3.85 -7.48
N GLU A 39 -22.93 -3.66 -6.78
CA GLU A 39 -22.52 -2.35 -6.28
C GLU A 39 -22.20 -1.39 -7.42
N LEU A 40 -21.60 -1.87 -8.51
CA LEU A 40 -21.37 -1.07 -9.71
C LEU A 40 -22.69 -0.61 -10.35
N GLU A 41 -23.67 -1.50 -10.46
CA GLU A 41 -24.99 -1.17 -11.03
C GLU A 41 -25.70 -0.09 -10.20
N GLN A 42 -25.60 -0.16 -8.87
CA GLN A 42 -26.14 0.87 -7.98
C GLN A 42 -25.57 2.26 -8.28
N GLN A 43 -24.32 2.35 -8.73
CA GLN A 43 -23.68 3.63 -9.05
C GLN A 43 -24.07 4.19 -10.43
N ARG A 44 -24.66 3.40 -11.33
CA ARG A 44 -24.99 3.87 -12.70
C ARG A 44 -26.04 4.98 -12.74
N HIS A 45 -26.88 5.07 -11.71
CA HIS A 45 -27.87 6.14 -11.55
C HIS A 45 -27.25 7.49 -11.17
N ASN A 46 -25.95 7.53 -10.84
CA ASN A 46 -25.28 8.74 -10.39
C ASN A 46 -24.99 9.70 -11.56
N ALA A 47 -25.49 10.93 -11.45
CA ALA A 47 -25.33 11.97 -12.47
C ALA A 47 -23.94 12.65 -12.46
N HIS A 48 -23.05 12.31 -11.53
CA HIS A 48 -21.72 12.92 -11.46
C HIS A 48 -20.83 12.40 -12.61
N PRO A 49 -20.21 13.27 -13.42
CA PRO A 49 -19.44 12.86 -14.60
C PRO A 49 -18.28 11.91 -14.27
N ALA A 50 -17.58 12.13 -13.15
CA ALA A 50 -16.50 11.23 -12.73
C ALA A 50 -17.02 9.84 -12.33
N VAL A 51 -18.22 9.74 -11.75
CA VAL A 51 -18.82 8.45 -11.36
C VAL A 51 -19.26 7.70 -12.61
N ARG A 52 -19.89 8.39 -13.57
CA ARG A 52 -20.21 7.79 -14.88
C ARG A 52 -18.97 7.26 -15.59
N GLN A 53 -17.89 8.03 -15.62
CA GLN A 53 -16.64 7.61 -16.25
C GLN A 53 -16.03 6.40 -15.55
N ALA A 54 -16.01 6.39 -14.22
CA ALA A 54 -15.57 5.23 -13.45
C ALA A 54 -16.44 4.01 -13.76
N CYS A 55 -17.76 4.16 -13.79
CA CYS A 55 -18.69 3.08 -14.13
C CYS A 55 -18.50 2.53 -15.55
N ALA A 56 -18.08 3.37 -16.50
CA ALA A 56 -17.81 2.95 -17.87
C ALA A 56 -16.53 2.11 -18.01
N VAL A 57 -15.51 2.37 -17.17
CA VAL A 57 -14.20 1.69 -17.24
C VAL A 57 -14.14 0.44 -16.35
N THR A 58 -14.86 0.44 -15.21
CA THR A 58 -14.82 -0.66 -14.24
C THR A 58 -15.14 -2.05 -14.82
N PRO A 59 -16.10 -2.23 -15.76
CA PRO A 59 -16.38 -3.55 -16.34
C PRO A 59 -15.17 -4.23 -16.97
N TYR A 60 -14.30 -3.48 -17.67
CA TYR A 60 -13.06 -4.01 -18.22
C TYR A 60 -12.11 -4.54 -17.13
N TYR A 61 -12.09 -3.87 -15.98
CA TYR A 61 -11.29 -4.30 -14.85
C TYR A 61 -11.89 -5.52 -14.14
N MET A 62 -13.23 -5.61 -14.09
CA MET A 62 -13.94 -6.79 -13.60
C MET A 62 -13.71 -8.01 -14.51
N ASP A 63 -13.74 -7.85 -15.83
CA ASP A 63 -13.41 -8.93 -16.78
C ASP A 63 -12.01 -9.52 -16.51
N PHE A 64 -11.04 -8.64 -16.28
CA PHE A 64 -9.68 -9.05 -15.93
C PHE A 64 -9.64 -9.87 -14.63
N TYR A 65 -10.27 -9.40 -13.56
CA TYR A 65 -10.28 -10.12 -12.29
C TYR A 65 -11.12 -11.39 -12.33
N GLU A 66 -12.19 -11.44 -13.11
CA GLU A 66 -13.00 -12.64 -13.33
C GLU A 66 -12.14 -13.76 -13.91
N SER A 67 -11.23 -13.45 -14.85
CA SER A 67 -10.29 -14.44 -15.40
C SER A 67 -9.31 -15.03 -14.36
N ILE A 68 -9.08 -14.34 -13.24
CA ILE A 68 -8.12 -14.73 -12.19
C ILE A 68 -8.83 -15.37 -10.99
N LEU A 69 -9.97 -14.80 -10.60
CA LEU A 69 -10.70 -15.16 -9.38
C LEU A 69 -11.87 -16.12 -9.65
N GLY A 70 -12.29 -16.28 -10.91
CA GLY A 70 -13.45 -17.09 -11.30
C GLY A 70 -14.80 -16.47 -10.93
N VAL A 71 -14.80 -15.23 -10.43
CA VAL A 71 -15.99 -14.46 -10.05
C VAL A 71 -15.88 -13.03 -10.57
N ARG A 72 -17.01 -12.47 -11.02
CA ARG A 72 -17.08 -11.13 -11.59
C ARG A 72 -17.09 -10.04 -10.52
N GLU A 73 -15.92 -9.79 -9.97
CA GLU A 73 -15.65 -8.76 -8.96
C GLU A 73 -14.27 -8.17 -9.23
N CYS A 74 -13.98 -6.96 -8.76
CA CYS A 74 -12.64 -6.38 -8.91
C CYS A 74 -12.07 -5.83 -7.60
N ALA A 75 -10.74 -5.83 -7.48
CA ALA A 75 -10.08 -5.34 -6.27
C ALA A 75 -10.02 -3.81 -6.22
N MET A 76 -10.80 -3.19 -5.34
CA MET A 76 -10.95 -1.73 -5.26
C MET A 76 -9.97 -1.07 -4.26
N HIS A 77 -8.72 -1.52 -4.25
CA HIS A 77 -7.69 -1.08 -3.32
C HIS A 77 -7.44 0.45 -3.36
N CYS A 78 -7.44 1.06 -4.55
CA CYS A 78 -7.26 2.51 -4.68
C CYS A 78 -8.47 3.29 -4.14
N GLY A 79 -9.69 2.80 -4.41
CA GLY A 79 -10.91 3.43 -3.88
C GLY A 79 -10.98 3.38 -2.36
N LEU A 80 -10.59 2.26 -1.76
CA LEU A 80 -10.49 2.12 -0.30
C LEU A 80 -9.53 3.14 0.29
N LEU A 81 -8.31 3.31 -0.25
CA LEU A 81 -7.38 4.31 0.29
C LEU A 81 -7.93 5.72 0.20
N LEU A 82 -8.62 6.07 -0.90
CA LEU A 82 -9.22 7.38 -1.03
C LEU A 82 -10.32 7.58 0.02
N GLY A 83 -11.17 6.58 0.22
CA GLY A 83 -12.18 6.58 1.28
C GLY A 83 -11.56 6.77 2.68
N LEU A 84 -10.50 6.04 2.99
CA LEU A 84 -9.79 6.15 4.28
C LEU A 84 -9.06 7.49 4.45
N ALA A 85 -8.55 8.09 3.37
CA ALA A 85 -7.93 9.41 3.42
C ALA A 85 -8.98 10.53 3.62
N MET A 86 -10.17 10.36 3.03
CA MET A 86 -11.29 11.30 3.20
C MET A 86 -11.93 11.18 4.57
N ASP A 87 -12.15 9.95 5.03
CA ASP A 87 -12.80 9.64 6.31
C ASP A 87 -12.07 8.50 7.03
N PRO A 88 -11.13 8.83 7.93
CA PRO A 88 -10.43 7.83 8.74
C PRO A 88 -11.34 7.06 9.70
N THR A 89 -12.57 7.53 9.98
CA THR A 89 -13.51 6.86 10.89
C THR A 89 -14.06 5.55 10.31
N LEU A 90 -13.90 5.34 9.01
CA LEU A 90 -14.17 4.06 8.35
C LEU A 90 -13.29 2.92 8.88
N VAL A 91 -12.14 3.23 9.49
CA VAL A 91 -11.27 2.23 10.12
C VAL A 91 -11.87 1.79 11.46
N ARG A 92 -12.43 0.58 11.48
CA ARG A 92 -12.95 -0.03 12.71
C ARG A 92 -11.87 -0.59 13.62
N GLU A 93 -10.75 -1.01 13.04
CA GLU A 93 -9.65 -1.63 13.75
C GLU A 93 -8.32 -1.31 13.07
N ALA A 94 -7.33 -0.88 13.86
CA ALA A 94 -5.97 -0.64 13.42
C ALA A 94 -4.97 -1.23 14.44
N ARG A 95 -3.74 -1.50 13.98
CA ARG A 95 -2.62 -1.88 14.82
C ARG A 95 -1.34 -1.21 14.32
N HIS A 96 -0.56 -0.67 15.24
CA HIS A 96 0.80 -0.25 14.96
C HIS A 96 1.76 -1.42 15.20
N LEU A 97 2.32 -1.94 14.12
CA LEU A 97 3.20 -3.11 14.17
C LEU A 97 4.49 -2.82 13.41
N PRO A 98 5.64 -3.33 13.89
CA PRO A 98 6.86 -3.33 13.11
C PRO A 98 6.65 -4.11 11.80
N VAL A 99 7.01 -3.50 10.69
CA VAL A 99 6.95 -4.11 9.35
C VAL A 99 8.34 -4.06 8.71
N ALA A 100 8.76 -5.17 8.14
CA ALA A 100 9.95 -5.28 7.29
C ALA A 100 9.56 -5.76 5.89
N VAL A 101 10.41 -5.49 4.90
CA VAL A 101 10.26 -6.02 3.53
C VAL A 101 11.40 -6.99 3.25
N GLU A 102 11.08 -8.18 2.76
CA GLU A 102 12.07 -9.17 2.31
C GLU A 102 12.70 -8.72 0.98
N LEU A 103 14.02 -8.52 0.95
CA LEU A 103 14.73 -7.97 -0.21
C LEU A 103 15.61 -8.98 -0.95
N GLY A 104 16.02 -10.07 -0.30
CA GLY A 104 16.98 -11.04 -0.84
C GLY A 104 16.36 -12.31 -1.43
N GLY A 105 15.11 -12.64 -1.05
CA GLY A 105 14.53 -13.97 -1.24
C GLY A 105 14.55 -14.57 -2.66
N LYS A 106 14.88 -15.87 -2.74
CA LYS A 106 14.69 -16.74 -3.94
C LYS A 106 13.21 -16.90 -4.32
N HIS A 107 12.32 -16.87 -3.33
CA HIS A 107 10.87 -17.13 -3.50
C HIS A 107 9.95 -16.05 -2.93
N THR A 108 10.41 -15.25 -1.97
CA THR A 108 9.56 -14.34 -1.17
C THR A 108 9.97 -12.87 -1.27
N ARG A 109 10.81 -12.51 -2.25
CA ARG A 109 11.24 -11.12 -2.45
C ARG A 109 10.03 -10.20 -2.64
N GLY A 110 9.99 -9.11 -1.89
CA GLY A 110 8.89 -8.14 -1.87
C GLY A 110 7.80 -8.45 -0.84
N MET A 111 7.87 -9.59 -0.13
CA MET A 111 6.93 -9.89 0.95
C MET A 111 7.10 -8.91 2.11
N MET A 112 5.98 -8.41 2.63
CA MET A 112 5.96 -7.65 3.89
C MET A 112 5.85 -8.62 5.07
N VAL A 113 6.82 -8.57 5.97
CA VAL A 113 6.85 -9.37 7.19
C VAL A 113 6.41 -8.47 8.34
N VAL A 114 5.26 -8.80 8.91
CA VAL A 114 4.66 -8.06 10.03
C VAL A 114 4.91 -8.79 11.33
N ASP A 115 5.59 -8.16 12.28
CA ASP A 115 5.82 -8.76 13.60
C ASP A 115 4.60 -8.57 14.50
N ARG A 116 3.81 -9.63 14.68
CA ARG A 116 2.60 -9.62 15.51
C ARG A 116 2.86 -10.00 16.97
N ARG A 117 4.10 -10.29 17.37
CA ARG A 117 4.41 -10.71 18.76
C ARG A 117 4.25 -9.57 19.75
N THR A 118 4.54 -8.34 19.31
CA THR A 118 4.35 -7.12 20.11
C THR A 118 2.88 -6.92 20.52
N ALA A 119 1.94 -7.38 19.68
CA ALA A 119 0.50 -7.30 19.98
C ALA A 119 0.03 -8.25 21.10
N ARG A 120 0.84 -9.26 21.48
CA ARG A 120 0.47 -10.23 22.54
C ARG A 120 0.78 -9.76 23.95
N HIS A 121 1.65 -8.76 24.12
CA HIS A 121 2.15 -8.34 25.43
C HIS A 121 1.44 -7.13 26.04
N GLY A 122 0.30 -6.69 25.48
CA GLY A 122 -0.42 -5.49 25.97
C GLY A 122 0.45 -4.22 25.96
N GLY A 123 1.54 -4.23 25.20
CA GLY A 123 2.53 -3.16 25.19
C GLY A 123 1.95 -1.92 24.53
N GLN A 124 1.98 -0.82 25.28
CA GLN A 124 1.68 0.53 24.79
C GLN A 124 2.43 0.78 23.47
N ASP A 125 1.75 1.46 22.54
CA ASP A 125 2.27 1.98 21.25
C ASP A 125 3.48 2.90 21.46
N THR A 126 4.61 2.32 21.86
CA THR A 126 5.89 3.00 21.92
C THR A 126 6.66 2.60 20.67
N PRO A 127 7.15 3.56 19.87
CA PRO A 127 8.02 3.26 18.74
C PRO A 127 9.35 2.72 19.28
N GLN A 128 9.39 1.42 19.53
CA GLN A 128 10.60 0.75 19.99
C GLN A 128 11.56 0.69 18.80
N ALA A 129 12.59 1.55 18.82
CA ALA A 129 13.64 1.58 17.83
C ALA A 129 14.26 0.18 17.70
N HIS A 130 14.14 -0.42 16.52
CA HIS A 130 14.70 -1.75 16.29
C HIS A 130 16.25 -1.65 16.29
N PRO A 131 16.97 -2.33 17.20
CA PRO A 131 18.41 -2.15 17.40
C PRO A 131 19.29 -2.52 16.20
N ARG A 132 18.70 -3.05 15.12
CA ARG A 132 19.41 -3.44 13.88
C ARG A 132 19.17 -2.51 12.68
N CYS A 133 18.41 -1.42 12.82
CA CYS A 133 18.36 -0.39 11.78
C CYS A 133 19.55 0.58 11.90
N ARG A 134 20.78 0.05 12.00
CA ARG A 134 21.97 0.84 11.66
C ARG A 134 21.97 0.92 10.14
N ARG A 135 21.63 2.10 9.60
CA ARG A 135 21.80 2.42 8.18
C ARG A 135 23.23 2.05 7.79
N ARG A 136 23.42 0.94 7.08
CA ARG A 136 24.69 0.68 6.42
C ARG A 136 24.79 1.75 5.33
N PRO A 137 25.84 2.59 5.29
CA PRO A 137 25.99 3.54 4.19
C PRO A 137 25.93 2.76 2.88
N LEU A 138 25.07 3.19 1.96
CA LEU A 138 25.14 2.76 0.57
C LEU A 138 26.55 3.10 0.09
N GLN A 139 27.44 2.12 0.02
CA GLN A 139 28.71 2.30 -0.67
C GLN A 139 28.37 2.54 -2.13
N ALA A 140 28.56 3.78 -2.58
CA ALA A 140 28.55 4.12 -3.99
C ALA A 140 29.67 3.29 -4.64
N SER A 141 29.30 2.29 -5.43
CA SER A 141 30.26 1.64 -6.34
C SER A 141 30.60 2.66 -7.42
N ALA A 142 31.89 2.97 -7.55
CA ALA A 142 32.38 3.81 -8.63
C ALA A 142 32.06 3.15 -9.99
N PRO A 143 31.70 3.92 -11.03
CA PRO A 143 31.45 3.35 -12.35
C PRO A 143 32.75 2.75 -12.91
N PRO A 144 32.69 1.59 -13.59
CA PRO A 144 33.86 0.99 -14.20
C PRO A 144 34.23 1.77 -15.47
N GLY A 145 35.46 2.29 -15.53
CA GLY A 145 36.06 2.80 -16.77
C GLY A 145 36.42 4.28 -16.78
N ALA A 146 37.45 4.65 -16.02
CA ALA A 146 38.27 5.81 -16.33
C ALA A 146 39.75 5.36 -16.29
N ARG A 147 40.26 4.95 -17.45
CA ARG A 147 41.67 4.93 -17.81
C ARG A 147 41.78 5.52 -19.20
#